data_AF-A0A4Q2SER6-F1
#
_entry.id   AF-A0A4Q2SER6-F1
#
_cell.length_a   1.000
_cell.length_b   1.000
_cell.length_c   1.000
_cell.angle_alpha   90.00
_cell.angle_beta   90.00
_cell.angle_gamma   90.00
#
_symmetry.space_group_name_H-M   'P 1'
#
loop_
_entity.id
_entity.type
_entity.pdbx_description
1 polymer ?
#
loop_
_entity_poly.entity_id
_entity_poly.type
_entity_poly.pdbx_seq_one_letter_code
_entity_poly.pdbx_strand_id
1 'polypeptide(L)'
;MTIRTTTAVLGAAVLTALIAPVAKAAPAAPAEAQPRTAFTFTVEDCEGCEIQLTSALGTYAEADAGEVDIWNSRTRTVRNGSVTFDILTKHTWGMSVAIKAPWEGHTGYRTTLAWRYNGELQGDEVTLAEAVTKKKASACFEGVRSREVTMPIVVEKVRVRGVHKEVAGSIAFVPSTQSWLHPMREVWDGVLGSQDVNICH
;
A
#
# COMPACT_ATOMS: atom_id res chain seq x y z
N MET A 1 26.53 -16.70 -95.22
CA MET A 1 26.76 -18.16 -95.30
C MET A 1 26.07 -18.78 -94.09
N THR A 2 25.16 -19.72 -94.36
CA THR A 2 24.61 -20.74 -93.45
C THR A 2 23.57 -20.35 -92.38
N ILE A 3 22.42 -21.01 -92.52
CA ILE A 3 21.18 -21.05 -91.75
C ILE A 3 21.37 -21.77 -90.39
N ARG A 4 20.59 -21.40 -89.36
CA ARG A 4 19.97 -22.37 -88.43
C ARG A 4 18.74 -21.81 -87.69
N THR A 5 17.63 -22.50 -87.94
CA THR A 5 16.29 -22.45 -87.35
C THR A 5 16.24 -23.22 -86.02
N THR A 6 15.43 -22.78 -85.04
CA THR A 6 14.69 -23.64 -84.06
C THR A 6 13.84 -22.76 -83.12
N THR A 7 12.50 -22.65 -83.27
CA THR A 7 11.39 -23.40 -82.61
C THR A 7 11.06 -23.05 -81.14
N ALA A 8 9.84 -22.51 -80.96
CA ALA A 8 8.81 -22.69 -79.91
C ALA A 8 9.16 -22.64 -78.40
N VAL A 9 8.33 -21.96 -77.58
CA VAL A 9 7.10 -22.50 -76.93
C VAL A 9 6.39 -21.37 -76.17
N LEU A 10 5.07 -21.25 -76.36
CA LEU A 10 4.16 -20.42 -75.57
C LEU A 10 3.96 -21.02 -74.17
N GLY A 11 4.16 -20.22 -73.13
CA GLY A 11 3.79 -20.54 -71.75
C GLY A 11 2.87 -19.47 -71.19
N ALA A 12 1.56 -19.70 -71.23
CA ALA A 12 0.57 -18.87 -70.57
C ALA A 12 0.52 -19.25 -69.08
N ALA A 13 1.03 -18.39 -68.20
CA ALA A 13 0.93 -18.56 -66.75
C ALA A 13 -0.42 -18.01 -66.26
N VAL A 14 -1.29 -18.90 -65.80
CA VAL A 14 -2.54 -18.56 -65.11
C VAL A 14 -2.21 -18.17 -63.67
N LEU A 15 -2.35 -16.89 -63.32
CA LEU A 15 -2.32 -16.43 -61.92
C LEU A 15 -3.67 -16.74 -61.25
N THR A 16 -3.72 -17.82 -60.47
CA THR A 16 -4.81 -18.07 -59.51
C THR A 16 -4.61 -17.17 -58.29
N ALA A 17 -5.37 -16.08 -58.22
CA ALA A 17 -5.45 -15.23 -57.04
C ALA A 17 -6.21 -15.96 -55.90
N LEU A 18 -5.49 -16.46 -54.91
CA LEU A 18 -6.04 -16.97 -53.65
C LEU A 18 -6.58 -15.79 -52.83
N ILE A 19 -7.89 -15.59 -52.87
CA ILE A 19 -8.61 -14.68 -51.97
C ILE A 19 -8.71 -15.39 -50.62
N ALA A 20 -7.73 -15.19 -49.75
CA ALA A 20 -7.83 -15.62 -48.36
C ALA A 20 -8.86 -14.73 -47.64
N PRO A 21 -9.84 -15.29 -46.91
CA PRO A 21 -10.73 -14.49 -46.09
C PRO A 21 -9.91 -13.84 -44.97
N VAL A 22 -9.87 -12.52 -44.97
CA VAL A 22 -9.30 -11.73 -43.86
C VAL A 22 -10.20 -11.98 -42.66
N ALA A 23 -9.78 -12.86 -41.75
CA ALA A 23 -10.43 -13.07 -40.47
C ALA A 23 -10.39 -11.72 -39.72
N LYS A 24 -11.56 -11.10 -39.59
CA LYS A 24 -11.73 -9.87 -38.83
C LYS A 24 -11.40 -10.19 -37.37
N ALA A 25 -10.22 -9.73 -36.91
CA ALA A 25 -9.81 -9.90 -35.53
C ALA A 25 -10.93 -9.39 -34.61
N ALA A 26 -11.44 -10.27 -33.75
CA ALA A 26 -12.41 -9.87 -32.74
C ALA A 26 -11.79 -8.78 -31.86
N PRO A 27 -12.54 -7.73 -31.49
CA PRO A 27 -12.02 -6.74 -30.56
C PRO A 27 -11.59 -7.45 -29.28
N ALA A 28 -10.36 -7.19 -28.83
CA ALA A 28 -9.87 -7.70 -27.56
C ALA A 28 -10.87 -7.32 -26.46
N ALA A 29 -11.26 -8.29 -25.64
CA ALA A 29 -12.10 -8.03 -24.49
C ALA A 29 -11.42 -6.93 -23.64
N PRO A 30 -12.17 -5.93 -23.13
CA PRO A 30 -11.60 -4.91 -22.29
C PRO A 30 -10.92 -5.58 -21.09
N ALA A 31 -9.67 -5.23 -20.82
CA ALA A 31 -8.95 -5.71 -19.66
C ALA A 31 -9.77 -5.38 -18.41
N GLU A 32 -10.06 -6.40 -17.58
CA GLU A 32 -10.77 -6.18 -16.32
C GLU A 32 -9.96 -5.22 -15.45
N ALA A 33 -10.59 -4.10 -15.09
CA ALA A 33 -9.97 -3.14 -14.19
C ALA A 33 -9.72 -3.82 -12.84
N GLN A 34 -8.48 -3.74 -12.35
CA GLN A 34 -8.13 -4.33 -11.06
C GLN A 34 -8.96 -3.70 -9.94
N PRO A 35 -9.45 -4.49 -8.95
CA PRO A 35 -10.23 -3.97 -7.84
C PRO A 35 -9.50 -2.85 -7.08
N ARG A 36 -10.23 -1.79 -6.75
CA ARG A 36 -9.73 -0.61 -6.03
C ARG A 36 -10.53 -0.37 -4.75
N THR A 37 -9.86 0.25 -3.78
CA THR A 37 -10.41 0.65 -2.49
C THR A 37 -10.13 2.13 -2.27
N ALA A 38 -11.19 2.91 -2.06
CA ALA A 38 -11.10 4.24 -1.49
C ALA A 38 -10.97 4.10 0.04
N PHE A 39 -9.76 4.32 0.55
CA PHE A 39 -9.43 4.24 1.96
C PHE A 39 -9.30 5.65 2.53
N THR A 40 -10.25 6.05 3.36
CA THR A 40 -10.32 7.36 3.99
C THR A 40 -9.92 7.25 5.46
N PHE A 41 -8.95 8.05 5.87
CA PHE A 41 -8.65 8.27 7.28
C PHE A 41 -9.32 9.55 7.75
N THR A 42 -10.02 9.51 8.89
CA THR A 42 -10.52 10.70 9.59
C THR A 42 -9.66 10.95 10.82
N VAL A 43 -9.19 12.18 10.98
CA VAL A 43 -8.24 12.59 12.03
C VAL A 43 -8.67 13.95 12.56
N GLU A 44 -9.11 14.02 13.81
CA GLU A 44 -9.67 15.25 14.38
C GLU A 44 -8.56 16.26 14.74
N ASP A 45 -7.49 15.81 15.40
CA ASP A 45 -6.48 16.68 16.02
C ASP A 45 -5.14 16.74 15.27
N CYS A 46 -5.14 16.48 13.94
CA CYS A 46 -3.91 16.37 13.14
C CYS A 46 -4.03 17.01 11.74
N GLU A 47 -4.52 18.26 11.68
CA GLU A 47 -4.52 19.00 10.42
C GLU A 47 -3.08 19.26 9.93
N GLY A 48 -2.82 19.02 8.63
CA GLY A 48 -1.47 19.16 8.07
C GLY A 48 -0.56 17.93 8.26
N CYS A 49 -1.04 16.86 8.89
CA CYS A 49 -0.26 15.63 9.04
C CYS A 49 -0.03 14.94 7.69
N GLU A 50 1.19 14.47 7.49
CA GLU A 50 1.59 13.73 6.30
C GLU A 50 1.37 12.24 6.54
N ILE A 51 0.61 11.58 5.66
CA ILE A 51 0.31 10.16 5.72
C ILE A 51 0.85 9.46 4.47
N GLN A 52 1.54 8.35 4.66
CA GLN A 52 1.99 7.46 3.61
C GLN A 52 1.58 6.02 3.94
N LEU A 53 1.10 5.30 2.93
CA LEU A 53 0.75 3.89 3.03
C LEU A 53 1.87 3.04 2.45
N THR A 54 2.18 1.94 3.13
CA THR A 54 3.11 0.93 2.65
C THR A 54 2.46 -0.44 2.80
N SER A 55 2.51 -1.27 1.77
CA SER A 55 2.08 -2.68 1.83
C SER A 55 3.30 -3.55 1.60
N ALA A 56 3.55 -4.48 2.52
CA ALA A 56 4.67 -5.42 2.44
C ALA A 56 4.25 -6.73 3.12
N LEU A 57 3.57 -7.59 2.35
CA LEU A 57 3.10 -8.89 2.83
C LEU A 57 4.17 -9.96 2.56
N GLY A 58 4.64 -10.59 3.62
CA GLY A 58 5.67 -11.64 3.58
C GLY A 58 6.36 -11.82 4.93
N THR A 59 7.29 -12.74 4.96
CA THR A 59 8.14 -13.05 6.12
C THR A 59 9.44 -12.24 6.08
N TYR A 60 10.14 -12.17 7.22
CA TYR A 60 11.47 -11.56 7.26
C TYR A 60 12.49 -12.31 6.39
N ALA A 61 12.39 -13.63 6.30
CA ALA A 61 13.28 -14.43 5.44
C ALA A 61 13.09 -14.08 3.96
N GLU A 62 11.85 -13.92 3.50
CA GLU A 62 11.54 -13.46 2.14
C GLU A 62 12.01 -12.01 1.93
N ALA A 63 11.85 -11.14 2.94
CA ALA A 63 12.31 -9.75 2.85
C ALA A 63 13.84 -9.67 2.71
N ASP A 64 14.59 -10.46 3.48
CA ASP A 64 16.06 -10.56 3.39
C ASP A 64 16.51 -11.15 2.05
N ALA A 65 15.70 -12.04 1.45
CA ALA A 65 15.91 -12.59 0.11
C ALA A 65 15.48 -11.63 -1.02
N GLY A 66 14.84 -10.50 -0.70
CA GLY A 66 14.31 -9.55 -1.69
C GLY A 66 13.06 -10.04 -2.42
N GLU A 67 12.31 -10.96 -1.82
CA GLU A 67 11.14 -11.63 -2.42
C GLU A 67 9.81 -10.99 -2.01
N VAL A 68 9.81 -10.04 -1.07
CA VAL A 68 8.62 -9.30 -0.66
C VAL A 68 8.34 -8.16 -1.65
N ASP A 69 7.14 -8.16 -2.26
CA ASP A 69 6.64 -7.04 -3.05
C ASP A 69 6.27 -5.87 -2.14
N ILE A 70 7.12 -4.85 -2.11
CA ILE A 70 6.92 -3.64 -1.31
C ILE A 70 6.29 -2.56 -2.19
N TRP A 71 5.07 -2.19 -1.84
CA TRP A 71 4.38 -1.07 -2.46
C TRP A 71 4.32 0.14 -1.52
N ASN A 72 4.52 1.34 -2.07
CA ASN A 72 4.37 2.60 -1.34
C ASN A 72 3.41 3.54 -2.07
N SER A 73 2.54 4.20 -1.31
CA SER A 73 1.77 5.31 -1.82
C SER A 73 2.63 6.56 -1.95
N ARG A 74 2.10 7.55 -2.69
CA ARG A 74 2.53 8.94 -2.48
C ARG A 74 2.07 9.39 -1.10
N THR A 75 2.85 10.27 -0.48
CA THR A 75 2.42 10.97 0.75
C THR A 75 1.26 11.90 0.43
N ARG A 76 0.27 11.95 1.32
CA ARG A 76 -0.84 12.90 1.27
C ARG A 76 -0.95 13.63 2.60
N THR A 77 -1.46 14.86 2.55
CA THR A 77 -1.65 15.68 3.75
C THR A 77 -3.11 15.63 4.19
N VAL A 78 -3.35 15.49 5.49
CA VAL A 78 -4.68 15.65 6.09
C VAL A 78 -5.17 17.07 5.84
N ARG A 79 -6.38 17.16 5.28
CA ARG A 79 -7.07 18.43 5.02
C ARG A 79 -8.52 18.34 5.45
N ASN A 80 -8.99 19.33 6.19
CA ASN A 80 -10.35 19.34 6.75
C ASN A 80 -10.64 18.05 7.57
N GLY A 81 -9.67 17.62 8.38
CA GLY A 81 -9.81 16.46 9.27
C GLY A 81 -9.87 15.10 8.57
N SER A 82 -9.53 15.01 7.28
CA SER A 82 -9.46 13.70 6.60
C SER A 82 -8.43 13.64 5.47
N VAL A 83 -8.11 12.41 5.05
CA VAL A 83 -7.34 12.14 3.83
C VAL A 83 -7.81 10.83 3.21
N THR A 84 -7.97 10.83 1.88
CA THR A 84 -8.40 9.63 1.15
C THR A 84 -7.31 9.15 0.20
N PHE A 85 -7.14 7.84 0.10
CA PHE A 85 -6.29 7.15 -0.85
C PHE A 85 -7.15 6.24 -1.71
N ASP A 86 -6.97 6.29 -3.04
CA ASP A 86 -7.56 5.30 -3.94
C ASP A 86 -6.45 4.35 -4.39
N ILE A 87 -6.50 3.12 -3.90
CA ILE A 87 -5.42 2.12 -4.03
C ILE A 87 -5.96 0.82 -4.59
N LEU A 88 -5.09 -0.01 -5.17
CA LEU A 88 -5.51 -1.38 -5.51
C LEU A 88 -5.87 -2.10 -4.22
N THR A 89 -7.00 -2.82 -4.20
CA THR A 89 -7.49 -3.50 -3.00
C THR A 89 -6.40 -4.43 -2.43
N LYS A 90 -5.60 -5.07 -3.29
CA LYS A 90 -4.47 -5.93 -2.89
C LYS A 90 -3.44 -5.27 -1.97
N HIS A 91 -3.30 -3.93 -2.02
CA HIS A 91 -2.36 -3.18 -1.17
C HIS A 91 -2.92 -2.86 0.21
N THR A 92 -4.15 -3.28 0.54
CA THR A 92 -4.69 -3.14 1.90
C THR A 92 -4.17 -4.23 2.83
N TRP A 93 -3.83 -5.40 2.30
CA TRP A 93 -3.23 -6.51 3.06
C TRP A 93 -1.77 -6.20 3.40
N GLY A 94 -1.39 -6.40 4.66
CA GLY A 94 -0.05 -6.07 5.14
C GLY A 94 0.23 -4.57 5.08
N MET A 95 -0.82 -3.74 5.14
CA MET A 95 -0.69 -2.29 5.07
C MET A 95 -0.24 -1.72 6.42
N SER A 96 0.81 -0.91 6.39
CA SER A 96 1.21 -0.03 7.48
C SER A 96 1.05 1.43 7.05
N VAL A 97 0.87 2.30 8.03
CA VAL A 97 0.57 3.72 7.82
C VAL A 97 1.60 4.54 8.56
N ALA A 98 2.51 5.16 7.82
CA ALA A 98 3.48 6.11 8.37
C ALA A 98 2.84 7.50 8.45
N ILE A 99 2.99 8.13 9.60
CA ILE A 99 2.43 9.43 9.93
C ILE A 99 3.57 10.34 10.38
N LYS A 100 3.55 11.58 9.89
CA LYS A 100 4.42 12.65 10.37
C LYS A 100 3.56 13.86 10.69
N ALA A 101 3.47 14.19 11.97
CA ALA A 101 2.74 15.36 12.42
C ALA A 101 3.58 16.64 12.31
N PRO A 102 2.97 17.82 12.07
CA PRO A 102 3.70 19.08 11.86
C PRO A 102 4.44 19.56 13.12
N TRP A 103 4.07 19.07 14.30
CA TRP A 103 4.72 19.40 15.56
C TRP A 103 5.94 18.52 15.90
N GLU A 104 6.18 17.45 15.14
CA GLU A 104 7.27 16.53 15.42
C GLU A 104 8.63 17.23 15.34
N GLY A 105 9.45 17.02 16.36
CA GLY A 105 10.87 17.34 16.30
C GLY A 105 11.67 16.23 15.62
N HIS A 106 12.99 16.26 15.79
CA HIS A 106 13.86 15.23 15.24
C HIS A 106 13.80 13.93 16.07
N THR A 107 12.80 13.10 15.79
CA THR A 107 12.51 11.83 16.49
C THR A 107 13.47 10.71 16.10
N GLY A 108 13.95 10.70 14.85
CA GLY A 108 14.78 9.61 14.30
C GLY A 108 13.98 8.41 13.80
N TYR A 109 12.65 8.54 13.70
CA TYR A 109 11.74 7.53 13.15
C TYR A 109 10.49 8.20 12.56
N ARG A 110 9.69 7.43 11.82
CA ARG A 110 8.31 7.80 11.45
C ARG A 110 7.33 7.12 12.39
N THR A 111 6.43 7.89 12.99
CA THR A 111 5.34 7.30 13.76
C THR A 111 4.51 6.43 12.85
N THR A 112 4.15 5.25 13.30
CA THR A 112 3.33 4.29 12.56
C THR A 112 2.03 4.06 13.30
N LEU A 113 0.92 4.00 12.56
CA LEU A 113 -0.38 3.71 13.12
C LEU A 113 -0.40 2.32 13.79
N ALA A 114 -0.74 2.26 15.07
CA ALA A 114 -1.04 1.01 15.74
C ALA A 114 -2.48 0.57 15.41
N TRP A 115 -2.61 -0.53 14.66
CA TRP A 115 -3.92 -1.14 14.37
C TRP A 115 -4.47 -1.91 15.57
N ARG A 116 -3.56 -2.45 16.39
CA ARG A 116 -3.90 -3.19 17.60
C ARG A 116 -2.73 -3.17 18.58
N TYR A 117 -3.06 -2.92 19.85
CA TYR A 117 -2.15 -3.14 20.96
C TYR A 117 -2.28 -4.55 21.52
N ASN A 118 -1.21 -5.07 22.12
CA ASN A 118 -1.22 -6.39 22.74
C ASN A 118 -2.21 -6.44 23.91
N GLY A 119 -3.00 -7.51 23.98
CA GLY A 119 -4.02 -7.72 25.00
C GLY A 119 -5.41 -7.22 24.61
N GLU A 120 -5.54 -6.36 23.62
CA GLU A 120 -6.84 -5.96 23.05
C GLU A 120 -7.38 -7.04 22.13
N LEU A 121 -8.69 -7.14 21.96
CA LEU A 121 -9.41 -7.89 20.94
C LEU A 121 -9.87 -6.97 19.81
N GLN A 122 -10.24 -7.55 18.67
CA GLN A 122 -10.82 -6.76 17.58
C GLN A 122 -12.14 -6.14 18.06
N GLY A 123 -12.31 -4.84 17.82
CA GLY A 123 -13.47 -4.06 18.24
C GLY A 123 -13.27 -3.34 19.58
N ASP A 124 -12.31 -3.75 20.40
CA ASP A 124 -12.05 -3.11 21.70
C ASP A 124 -11.71 -1.63 21.51
N GLU A 125 -12.28 -0.79 22.36
CA GLU A 125 -12.00 0.63 22.40
C GLU A 125 -10.63 0.88 23.04
N VAL A 126 -9.87 1.80 22.47
CA VAL A 126 -8.57 2.21 23.00
C VAL A 126 -8.58 3.73 23.11
N THR A 127 -8.34 4.22 24.32
CA THR A 127 -8.13 5.64 24.60
C THR A 127 -6.65 6.01 24.58
N LEU A 128 -6.33 7.30 24.50
CA LEU A 128 -4.94 7.76 24.65
C LEU A 128 -4.34 7.32 25.99
N ALA A 129 -5.12 7.41 27.08
CA ALA A 129 -4.67 7.04 28.41
C ALA A 129 -4.29 5.55 28.50
N GLU A 130 -5.00 4.68 27.79
CA GLU A 130 -4.66 3.26 27.70
C GLU A 130 -3.48 3.02 26.76
N ALA A 131 -3.51 3.65 25.57
CA ALA A 131 -2.49 3.49 24.53
C ALA A 131 -1.08 3.73 25.09
N VAL A 132 -0.89 4.81 25.87
CA VAL A 132 0.44 5.15 26.44
C VAL A 132 0.98 4.13 27.44
N THR A 133 0.12 3.24 27.98
CA THR A 133 0.56 2.17 28.89
C THR A 133 1.04 0.93 28.15
N LYS A 134 0.68 0.78 26.88
CA LYS A 134 0.93 -0.44 26.11
C LYS A 134 2.42 -0.59 25.82
N LYS A 135 2.83 -1.86 25.69
CA LYS A 135 4.23 -2.26 25.48
C LYS A 135 4.47 -2.99 24.17
N LYS A 136 3.41 -3.44 23.51
CA LYS A 136 3.48 -4.04 22.17
C LYS A 136 2.29 -3.62 21.32
N ALA A 137 2.52 -3.44 20.01
CA ALA A 137 1.51 -3.12 19.03
C ALA A 137 1.85 -3.71 17.65
N SER A 138 0.85 -3.89 16.78
CA SER A 138 1.08 -4.17 15.37
C SER A 138 0.80 -2.97 14.49
N ALA A 139 1.72 -2.75 13.53
CA ALA A 139 1.60 -1.81 12.43
C ALA A 139 0.92 -2.42 11.19
N CYS A 140 0.60 -3.71 11.23
CA CYS A 140 0.18 -4.47 10.06
C CYS A 140 -1.34 -4.68 10.03
N PHE A 141 -2.00 -4.11 9.03
CA PHE A 141 -3.42 -4.28 8.79
C PHE A 141 -3.71 -5.60 8.06
N GLU A 142 -4.78 -6.29 8.46
CA GLU A 142 -5.22 -7.51 7.76
C GLU A 142 -5.82 -7.23 6.37
N GLY A 143 -6.15 -5.98 6.05
CA GLY A 143 -6.70 -5.62 4.74
C GLY A 143 -8.21 -5.78 4.64
N VAL A 144 -8.76 -5.41 3.49
CA VAL A 144 -10.20 -5.37 3.25
C VAL A 144 -10.55 -5.80 1.83
N ARG A 145 -11.77 -6.27 1.64
CA ARG A 145 -12.35 -6.53 0.31
C ARG A 145 -13.34 -5.44 -0.15
N SER A 146 -13.69 -4.52 0.76
CA SER A 146 -14.62 -3.43 0.50
C SER A 146 -14.05 -2.44 -0.50
N ARG A 147 -14.93 -1.79 -1.29
CA ARG A 147 -14.53 -0.71 -2.21
C ARG A 147 -14.30 0.62 -1.51
N GLU A 148 -14.88 0.79 -0.34
CA GLU A 148 -14.79 2.01 0.46
C GLU A 148 -14.59 1.62 1.93
N VAL A 149 -13.65 2.30 2.58
CA VAL A 149 -13.37 2.15 4.02
C VAL A 149 -13.14 3.54 4.58
N THR A 150 -13.83 3.86 5.67
CA THR A 150 -13.53 5.03 6.49
C THR A 150 -12.98 4.54 7.83
N MET A 151 -11.79 5.02 8.18
CA MET A 151 -11.04 4.60 9.35
C MET A 151 -10.73 5.80 10.23
N PRO A 152 -11.40 5.95 11.38
CA PRO A 152 -10.98 6.91 12.39
C PRO A 152 -9.60 6.54 12.92
N ILE A 153 -8.73 7.54 13.04
CA ILE A 153 -7.45 7.41 13.72
C ILE A 153 -7.26 8.56 14.70
N VAL A 154 -6.64 8.25 15.82
CA VAL A 154 -6.20 9.23 16.80
C VAL A 154 -4.72 9.49 16.54
N VAL A 155 -4.35 10.76 16.42
CA VAL A 155 -2.95 11.18 16.34
C VAL A 155 -2.74 12.30 17.33
N GLU A 156 -1.90 12.04 18.33
CA GLU A 156 -1.77 12.92 19.48
C GLU A 156 -0.32 13.31 19.74
N LYS A 157 -0.14 14.52 20.28
CA LYS A 157 1.18 15.04 20.61
C LYS A 157 1.67 14.46 21.94
N VAL A 158 2.82 13.79 21.89
CA VAL A 158 3.48 13.22 23.08
C VAL A 158 4.94 13.66 23.18
N ARG A 159 5.56 13.41 24.33
CA ARG A 159 7.00 13.61 24.53
C ARG A 159 7.71 12.29 24.30
N VAL A 160 8.73 12.32 23.46
CA VAL A 160 9.51 11.14 23.10
C VAL A 160 11.00 11.44 23.19
N ARG A 161 11.80 10.40 23.36
CA ARG A 161 13.25 10.49 23.22
C ARG A 161 13.60 10.67 21.75
N GLY A 162 13.95 11.88 21.35
CA GLY A 162 14.48 12.17 20.02
C GLY A 162 15.96 11.82 19.92
N VAL A 163 16.55 12.12 18.75
CA VAL A 163 17.94 11.76 18.42
C VAL A 163 18.95 12.37 19.39
N HIS A 164 18.75 13.63 19.80
CA HIS A 164 19.70 14.36 20.66
C HIS A 164 19.14 14.72 22.03
N LYS A 165 17.82 14.85 22.15
CA LYS A 165 17.12 15.28 23.35
C LYS A 165 15.66 14.85 23.27
N GLU A 166 14.92 15.02 24.34
CA GLU A 166 13.47 14.88 24.26
C GLU A 166 12.86 15.92 23.33
N VAL A 167 11.98 15.46 22.45
CA VAL A 167 11.29 16.29 21.46
C VAL A 167 9.79 16.02 21.50
N ALA A 168 9.02 16.88 20.84
CA ALA A 168 7.65 16.53 20.52
C ALA A 168 7.68 15.39 19.50
N GLY A 169 6.95 14.31 19.82
CA GLY A 169 6.66 13.23 18.90
C GLY A 169 5.16 13.13 18.66
N SER A 170 4.75 12.04 18.05
CA SER A 170 3.34 11.68 17.92
C SER A 170 3.14 10.23 18.36
N ILE A 171 1.95 9.96 18.89
CA ILE A 171 1.39 8.61 19.02
C ILE A 171 0.24 8.52 18.02
N ALA A 172 0.08 7.37 17.37
CA ALA A 172 -1.00 7.16 16.42
C ALA A 172 -1.61 5.77 16.58
N PHE A 173 -2.94 5.69 16.71
CA PHE A 173 -3.66 4.43 16.87
C PHE A 173 -5.09 4.53 16.33
N VAL A 174 -5.71 3.39 16.06
CA VAL A 174 -7.16 3.32 15.79
C VAL A 174 -7.92 3.28 17.13
N PRO A 175 -8.98 4.10 17.31
CA PRO A 175 -9.73 4.14 18.57
C PRO A 175 -10.59 2.88 18.78
N SER A 176 -10.89 2.12 17.73
CA SER A 176 -11.45 0.77 17.82
C SER A 176 -10.48 -0.20 17.14
N THR A 177 -10.02 -1.17 17.91
CA THR A 177 -8.98 -2.12 17.51
C THR A 177 -9.38 -2.89 16.25
N GLN A 178 -8.49 -2.90 15.26
CA GLN A 178 -8.73 -3.58 14.00
C GLN A 178 -8.13 -4.98 13.97
N SER A 179 -8.54 -5.76 12.98
CA SER A 179 -7.81 -6.98 12.67
C SER A 179 -6.42 -6.66 12.10
N TRP A 180 -5.46 -7.53 12.38
CA TRP A 180 -4.04 -7.24 12.25
C TRP A 180 -3.27 -8.51 11.83
N LEU A 181 -2.06 -8.29 11.33
CA LEU A 181 -1.11 -9.36 10.96
C LEU A 181 0.15 -9.28 11.83
N HIS A 182 0.87 -10.39 11.93
CA HIS A 182 2.14 -10.41 12.63
C HIS A 182 3.17 -9.49 11.95
N PRO A 183 4.16 -8.98 12.72
CA PRO A 183 4.38 -9.17 14.15
C PRO A 183 3.81 -8.05 15.03
N MET A 184 3.63 -8.34 16.32
CA MET A 184 3.58 -7.29 17.33
C MET A 184 5.00 -6.87 17.71
N ARG A 185 5.29 -5.58 17.59
CA ARG A 185 6.58 -4.97 17.91
C ARG A 185 6.50 -4.29 19.26
N GLU A 186 7.65 -4.10 19.89
CA GLU A 186 7.74 -3.27 21.10
C GLU A 186 7.36 -1.82 20.77
N VAL A 187 6.67 -1.19 21.72
CA VAL A 187 6.35 0.24 21.68
C VAL A 187 6.83 0.90 22.96
N TRP A 188 7.22 2.17 22.85
CA TRP A 188 7.69 2.98 23.97
C TRP A 188 6.61 3.99 24.31
N ASP A 189 6.04 3.87 25.51
CA ASP A 189 4.91 4.69 25.98
C ASP A 189 3.77 4.73 24.95
N GLY A 190 3.43 3.56 24.39
CA GLY A 190 2.42 3.41 23.35
C GLY A 190 2.85 3.82 21.94
N VAL A 191 3.98 4.52 21.78
CA VAL A 191 4.45 5.01 20.48
C VAL A 191 5.08 3.87 19.67
N LEU A 192 4.46 3.59 18.52
CA LEU A 192 5.01 2.71 17.50
C LEU A 192 5.73 3.56 16.45
N GLY A 193 7.04 3.36 16.33
CA GLY A 193 7.89 4.06 15.37
C GLY A 193 8.67 3.08 14.49
N SER A 194 8.88 3.43 13.23
CA SER A 194 9.74 2.67 12.32
C SER A 194 10.68 3.58 11.53
N GLN A 195 11.86 3.08 11.21
CA GLN A 195 12.80 3.68 10.27
C GLN A 195 12.72 3.01 8.89
N ASP A 196 12.25 1.76 8.86
CA ASP A 196 12.16 0.92 7.67
C ASP A 196 10.71 0.46 7.41
N VAL A 197 10.53 -0.32 6.36
CA VAL A 197 9.26 -0.95 6.01
C VAL A 197 8.83 -1.95 7.08
N ASN A 198 7.54 -1.97 7.42
CA ASN A 198 6.96 -3.01 8.28
C ASN A 198 6.59 -4.22 7.42
N ILE A 199 7.28 -5.33 7.64
CA ILE A 199 7.00 -6.63 6.99
C ILE A 199 5.89 -7.35 7.76
N CYS A 200 4.84 -7.77 7.07
CA CYS A 200 3.60 -8.27 7.65
C CYS A 200 3.25 -9.70 7.17
N HIS A 201 2.84 -10.61 8.06
CA HIS A 201 2.49 -12.01 7.71
C HIS A 201 1.39 -12.62 8.59
#